data_AF-A0A323UUS9-F1
#
_entry.id   AF-A0A323UUS9-F1
#
_cell.length_a   1.000
_cell.length_b   1.000
_cell.length_c   1.000
_cell.angle_alpha   90.00
_cell.angle_beta   90.00
_cell.angle_gamma   90.00
#
_symmetry.space_group_name_H-M   'P 1'
#
loop_
_entity.id
_entity.type
_entity.pdbx_description
1 polymer ?
#
loop_
_entity_poly.entity_id
_entity_poly.type
_entity_poly.pdbx_seq_one_letter_code
_entity_poly.pdbx_strand_id
1 'polypeptide(L)'
;MDAFATSISARLPRTICKRCCCRRSRSSSVRVKSVFARRIGLSLLLSAVLGGGGVAFADDAAQVAVPVVANPELEAEVMELSHKLRCLVCQNQSIAESNAPLAVDLRDQVREQLEAGKSKDDVLEYLVERYGDFVLYEPPFKTTTLLLWGGPAALLVGGAGWLAFRLRRRQAEAAQQARLTDAERDRARALLAGAAPVAADAPSAEEPRS
;
A
#
# COMPACT_ATOMS: atom_id res chain seq x y z
N MET A 1 -12.51 10.42 -77.04
CA MET A 1 -11.21 10.74 -77.69
C MET A 1 -10.14 10.55 -76.63
N ASP A 2 -9.77 9.32 -76.25
CA ASP A 2 -9.16 8.22 -77.06
C ASP A 2 -7.80 8.70 -77.63
N ALA A 3 -6.67 7.99 -77.61
CA ALA A 3 -6.32 6.58 -77.32
C ALA A 3 -4.81 6.54 -76.87
N PHE A 4 -4.15 5.47 -76.39
CA PHE A 4 -4.49 4.06 -76.10
C PHE A 4 -3.51 3.52 -75.03
N ALA A 5 -3.94 2.82 -73.99
CA ALA A 5 -3.79 1.37 -73.83
C ALA A 5 -2.59 0.68 -74.53
N THR A 6 -1.61 0.19 -73.76
CA THR A 6 -0.94 -1.13 -73.97
C THR A 6 -0.24 -1.57 -72.67
N SER A 7 -0.90 -2.51 -71.98
CA SER A 7 -0.36 -3.79 -71.48
C SER A 7 1.10 -3.89 -71.02
N ILE A 8 1.30 -4.36 -69.78
CA ILE A 8 1.85 -5.70 -69.55
C ILE A 8 1.22 -6.31 -68.29
N SER A 9 0.65 -7.50 -68.45
CA SER A 9 0.06 -8.30 -67.38
C SER A 9 1.14 -9.23 -66.78
N ALA A 10 1.50 -9.03 -65.51
CA ALA A 10 2.40 -9.92 -64.77
C ALA A 10 1.69 -10.54 -63.55
N ARG A 11 0.64 -11.29 -63.87
CA ARG A 11 0.02 -12.38 -63.11
C ARG A 11 0.93 -12.99 -62.01
N LEU A 12 0.68 -12.66 -60.74
CA LEU A 12 1.23 -13.36 -59.57
C LEU A 12 0.10 -14.01 -58.73
N PRO A 13 0.30 -15.22 -58.19
CA PRO A 13 -0.80 -16.14 -57.89
C PRO A 13 -1.50 -15.93 -56.54
N ARG A 14 -2.80 -16.27 -56.50
CA ARG A 14 -3.66 -16.34 -55.31
C ARG A 14 -3.36 -17.56 -54.42
N THR A 15 -2.12 -17.74 -54.01
CA THR A 15 -1.63 -18.83 -53.15
C THR A 15 -0.31 -18.36 -52.53
N ILE A 16 -0.23 -17.88 -51.27
CA ILE A 16 -0.34 -18.67 -50.04
C ILE A 16 -0.69 -17.73 -48.85
N CYS A 17 -1.83 -17.04 -48.91
CA CYS A 17 -2.36 -16.29 -47.76
C CYS A 17 -2.99 -17.23 -46.70
N LYS A 18 -2.20 -18.16 -46.15
CA LYS A 18 -2.60 -19.06 -45.05
C LYS A 18 -1.59 -19.17 -43.90
N ARG A 19 -0.39 -18.56 -44.00
CA ARG A 19 0.66 -18.72 -42.98
C ARG A 19 0.77 -17.60 -41.93
N CYS A 20 0.13 -16.45 -42.13
CA CYS A 20 0.14 -15.35 -41.14
C CYS A 20 -1.06 -15.32 -40.18
N CYS A 21 -2.27 -15.76 -40.57
CA CYS A 21 -3.44 -15.71 -39.68
C CYS A 21 -3.44 -16.78 -38.57
N CYS A 22 -2.65 -17.86 -38.69
CA CYS A 22 -2.69 -18.97 -37.74
C CYS A 22 -1.65 -18.88 -36.59
N ARG A 23 -1.11 -17.68 -36.31
CA ARG A 23 -0.18 -17.45 -35.19
C ARG A 23 -0.62 -16.35 -34.21
N ARG A 24 -1.93 -16.09 -34.12
CA ARG A 24 -2.50 -15.14 -33.13
C ARG A 24 -3.71 -15.67 -32.35
N SER A 25 -3.74 -16.98 -32.09
CA SER A 25 -4.61 -17.58 -31.08
C SER A 25 -3.94 -18.79 -30.42
N ARG A 26 -3.13 -18.55 -29.39
CA ARG A 26 -2.71 -19.59 -28.43
C ARG A 26 -2.19 -18.99 -27.13
N SER A 27 -2.94 -19.25 -26.06
CA SER A 27 -2.47 -19.33 -24.65
C SER A 27 -1.77 -18.11 -24.04
N SER A 28 -2.57 -17.17 -23.54
CA SER A 28 -2.13 -16.14 -22.57
C SER A 28 -2.11 -16.64 -21.11
N SER A 29 -2.40 -17.92 -20.86
CA SER A 29 -2.65 -18.48 -19.53
C SER A 29 -1.44 -19.14 -18.85
N VAL A 30 -0.29 -19.25 -19.52
CA VAL A 30 0.93 -19.89 -18.98
C VAL A 30 2.13 -18.92 -18.98
N ARG A 31 1.96 -17.73 -18.40
CA ARG A 31 3.09 -16.80 -18.13
C ARG A 31 2.96 -15.94 -16.87
N VAL A 32 2.15 -16.35 -15.89
CA VAL A 32 2.05 -15.66 -14.58
C VAL A 32 2.82 -16.40 -13.48
N LYS A 33 2.91 -17.74 -13.55
CA LYS A 33 3.49 -18.56 -12.46
C LYS A 33 5.03 -18.55 -12.37
N SER A 34 5.77 -18.15 -13.41
CA SER A 34 7.23 -18.33 -13.47
C SER A 34 8.07 -17.07 -13.22
N VAL A 35 7.47 -15.88 -13.12
CA VAL A 35 8.21 -14.62 -12.87
C VAL A 35 8.51 -14.44 -11.37
N PHE A 36 7.62 -14.92 -10.50
CA PHE A 36 7.73 -14.74 -9.04
C PHE A 36 8.89 -15.52 -8.41
N ALA A 37 9.18 -16.73 -8.90
CA ALA A 37 10.19 -17.62 -8.29
C ALA A 37 11.66 -17.25 -8.62
N ARG A 38 11.93 -16.42 -9.64
CA ARG A 38 13.31 -16.07 -10.06
C ARG A 38 13.81 -14.70 -9.59
N ARG A 39 12.96 -13.84 -8.99
CA ARG A 39 13.39 -12.52 -8.49
C ARG A 39 13.71 -12.48 -6.99
N ILE A 40 13.30 -13.50 -6.22
CA ILE A 40 13.59 -13.61 -4.78
C ILE A 40 15.06 -14.00 -4.52
N GLY A 41 15.70 -14.74 -5.44
CA GLY A 41 17.08 -15.22 -5.27
C GLY A 41 18.21 -14.26 -5.66
N LEU A 42 17.93 -13.10 -6.28
CA LEU A 42 18.96 -12.18 -6.79
C LEU A 42 18.81 -10.73 -6.25
N SER A 43 18.19 -10.59 -5.07
CA SER A 43 18.14 -9.30 -4.35
C SER A 43 18.62 -9.39 -2.90
N LEU A 44 19.02 -10.58 -2.43
CA LEU A 44 19.58 -10.80 -1.09
C LEU A 44 21.12 -10.73 -1.01
N LEU A 45 21.82 -10.46 -2.12
CA LEU A 45 23.28 -10.28 -2.17
C LEU A 45 23.73 -8.84 -2.45
N LEU A 46 22.81 -7.87 -2.51
CA LEU A 46 23.14 -6.43 -2.65
C LEU A 46 22.84 -5.60 -1.39
N SER A 47 22.28 -6.21 -0.34
CA SER A 47 22.09 -5.56 0.97
C SER A 47 23.34 -5.63 1.88
N ALA A 48 24.36 -6.41 1.50
CA ALA A 48 25.52 -6.69 2.36
C ALA A 48 26.67 -5.66 2.28
N VAL A 49 26.59 -4.64 1.41
CA VAL A 49 27.68 -3.67 1.17
C VAL A 49 27.42 -2.30 1.80
N LEU A 50 26.18 -1.98 2.20
CA LEU A 50 25.81 -0.69 2.80
C LEU A 50 25.77 -0.70 4.35
N GLY A 51 26.09 -1.82 4.99
CA GLY A 51 25.96 -2.01 6.45
C GLY A 51 27.25 -1.89 7.27
N GLY A 52 28.35 -1.36 6.70
CA GLY A 52 29.70 -1.45 7.29
C GLY A 52 30.42 -0.11 7.56
N GLY A 53 29.73 1.03 7.44
CA GLY A 53 30.32 2.36 7.62
C GLY A 53 30.20 2.89 9.04
N GLY A 54 30.97 2.34 9.98
CA GLY A 54 31.06 2.87 11.34
C GLY A 54 31.84 4.20 11.36
N VAL A 55 31.13 5.33 11.30
CA VAL A 55 31.74 6.65 11.53
C VAL A 55 31.93 6.87 13.03
N ALA A 56 33.19 6.86 13.47
CA ALA A 56 33.55 7.31 14.80
C ALA A 56 33.45 8.85 14.81
N PHE A 57 32.37 9.38 15.39
CA PHE A 57 32.33 10.78 15.79
C PHE A 57 33.29 10.95 16.97
N ALA A 58 34.21 11.90 16.86
CA ALA A 58 35.00 12.34 18.00
C ALA A 58 34.17 13.37 18.77
N ASP A 59 33.87 13.09 20.04
CA ASP A 59 33.30 14.06 20.96
C ASP A 59 34.34 15.14 21.28
N ASP A 60 34.32 16.22 20.51
CA ASP A 60 35.02 17.44 20.86
C ASP A 60 34.23 18.12 22.00
N ALA A 61 34.74 18.00 23.22
CA ALA A 61 34.09 18.49 24.44
C ALA A 61 34.13 20.02 24.54
N ALA A 62 33.44 20.69 23.61
CA ALA A 62 33.23 22.12 23.61
C ALA A 62 32.50 22.52 24.89
N GLN A 63 33.22 23.19 25.79
CA GLN A 63 32.68 23.66 27.06
C GLN A 63 31.67 24.78 26.78
N VAL A 64 30.39 24.41 26.75
CA VAL A 64 29.29 25.36 26.61
C VAL A 64 29.35 26.32 27.79
N ALA A 65 29.71 27.58 27.51
CA ALA A 65 29.63 28.65 28.47
C ALA A 65 28.16 28.82 28.87
N VAL A 66 27.81 28.31 30.06
CA VAL A 66 26.45 28.37 30.59
C VAL A 66 26.08 29.85 30.75
N PRO A 67 25.11 30.38 29.97
CA PRO A 67 24.61 31.73 30.23
C PRO A 67 24.00 31.73 31.63
N VAL A 68 24.20 32.82 32.38
CA VAL A 68 23.62 32.97 33.72
C VAL A 68 22.12 33.17 33.57
N VAL A 69 21.37 32.07 33.52
CA VAL A 69 19.91 32.10 33.57
C VAL A 69 19.47 32.08 35.03
N ALA A 70 18.47 32.88 35.36
CA ALA A 70 18.05 33.14 36.74
C ALA A 70 17.65 31.87 37.51
N ASN A 71 17.11 30.86 36.83
CA ASN A 71 16.84 29.53 37.38
C ASN A 71 17.13 28.45 36.31
N PRO A 72 18.14 27.58 36.49
CA PRO A 72 18.46 26.53 35.51
C PRO A 72 17.40 25.42 35.46
N GLU A 73 16.70 25.16 36.57
CA GLU A 73 15.61 24.18 36.63
C GLU A 73 14.40 24.65 35.80
N LEU A 74 14.01 25.92 35.94
CA LEU A 74 12.93 26.53 35.16
C LEU A 74 13.19 26.46 33.65
N GLU A 75 14.39 26.82 33.18
CA GLU A 75 14.71 26.73 31.75
C GLU A 75 14.72 25.28 31.25
N ALA A 76 15.12 24.31 32.07
CA ALA A 76 15.03 22.90 31.69
C ALA A 76 13.57 22.48 31.44
N GLU A 77 12.62 22.96 32.27
CA GLU A 77 11.19 22.74 32.07
C GLU A 77 10.61 23.50 30.86
N VAL A 78 11.01 24.77 30.67
CA VAL A 78 10.65 25.56 29.47
C VAL A 78 11.13 24.85 28.20
N MET A 79 12.37 24.35 28.19
CA MET A 79 12.93 23.62 27.05
C MET A 79 12.23 22.28 26.81
N GLU A 80 11.91 21.52 27.87
CA GLU A 80 11.15 20.27 27.76
C GLU A 80 9.78 20.48 27.09
N LEU A 81 9.04 21.51 27.51
CA LEU A 81 7.78 21.91 26.89
C LEU A 81 8.00 22.42 25.45
N SER A 82 9.07 23.18 25.21
CA SER A 82 9.39 23.75 23.91
C SER A 82 9.71 22.71 22.83
N HIS A 83 10.20 21.53 23.20
CA HIS A 83 10.36 20.40 22.28
C HIS A 83 9.04 19.69 21.95
N LYS A 84 8.07 19.70 22.87
CA LYS A 84 6.72 19.13 22.66
C LYS A 84 5.83 20.04 21.80
N LEU A 85 6.22 21.29 21.59
CA LEU A 85 5.47 22.32 20.87
C LEU A 85 6.06 22.60 19.48
N ARG A 86 5.21 22.67 18.46
CA ARG A 86 5.57 22.89 17.06
C ARG A 86 5.52 24.38 16.71
N CYS A 87 6.52 24.87 15.96
CA CYS A 87 6.43 26.21 15.38
C CYS A 87 5.39 26.24 14.24
N LEU A 88 4.28 26.95 14.45
CA LEU A 88 3.15 27.07 13.51
C LEU A 88 3.51 27.76 12.18
N VAL A 89 4.57 28.57 12.16
CA VAL A 89 5.04 29.32 10.97
C VAL A 89 6.27 28.72 10.31
N CYS A 90 6.71 27.53 10.77
CA CYS A 90 7.96 26.92 10.35
C CYS A 90 7.76 25.54 9.70
N GLN A 91 8.78 25.08 8.96
CA GLN A 91 8.75 23.79 8.26
C GLN A 91 9.03 22.62 9.22
N ASN A 92 8.00 22.18 9.95
CA ASN A 92 8.00 20.94 10.77
C ASN A 92 9.15 20.87 11.81
N GLN A 93 9.39 21.97 12.52
CA GLN A 93 10.38 22.09 13.60
C GLN A 93 9.70 22.52 14.91
N SER A 94 10.31 22.19 16.04
CA SER A 94 9.81 22.60 17.36
C SER A 94 10.02 24.10 17.62
N ILE A 95 9.39 24.65 18.67
CA ILE A 95 9.69 26.03 19.10
C ILE A 95 11.04 26.14 19.81
N ALA A 96 11.56 25.04 20.39
CA ALA A 96 12.91 24.96 20.95
C ALA A 96 14.01 25.16 19.87
N GLU A 97 13.84 24.54 18.70
CA GLU A 97 14.81 24.60 17.60
C GLU A 97 14.67 25.88 16.74
N SER A 98 13.55 26.58 16.85
CA SER A 98 13.18 27.66 15.95
C SER A 98 13.46 29.06 16.52
N ASN A 99 14.17 29.87 15.74
CA ASN A 99 14.38 31.30 15.99
C ASN A 99 13.35 32.21 15.28
N ALA A 100 12.20 31.68 14.87
CA ALA A 100 11.10 32.50 14.35
C ALA A 100 10.51 33.39 15.48
N PRO A 101 10.05 34.63 15.19
CA PRO A 101 9.51 35.52 16.22
C PRO A 101 8.37 34.90 17.05
N LEU A 102 7.47 34.15 16.41
CA LEU A 102 6.39 33.42 17.08
C LEU A 102 6.91 32.29 18.00
N ALA A 103 8.03 31.66 17.66
CA ALA A 103 8.64 30.63 18.49
C ALA A 103 9.38 31.21 19.71
N VAL A 104 9.78 32.48 19.67
CA VAL A 104 10.30 33.22 20.84
C VAL A 104 9.13 33.61 21.76
N ASP A 105 8.10 34.26 21.20
CA ASP A 105 6.87 34.65 21.90
C ASP A 105 6.22 33.49 22.66
N LEU A 106 6.08 32.31 22.02
CA LEU A 106 5.57 31.10 22.68
C LEU A 106 6.49 30.57 23.79
N ARG A 107 7.82 30.69 23.67
CA ARG A 107 8.77 30.27 24.71
C ARG A 107 8.71 31.19 25.93
N ASP A 108 8.59 32.49 25.69
CA ASP A 108 8.47 33.48 26.76
C ASP A 108 7.12 33.32 27.48
N GLN A 109 6.01 33.09 26.76
CA GLN A 109 4.72 32.76 27.38
C GLN A 109 4.76 31.45 28.19
N VAL A 110 5.49 30.41 27.73
CA VAL A 110 5.69 29.18 28.53
C VAL A 110 6.45 29.48 29.83
N ARG A 111 7.50 30.32 29.77
CA ARG A 111 8.24 30.75 30.96
C ARG A 111 7.35 31.49 31.95
N GLU A 112 6.60 32.50 31.50
CA GLU A 112 5.66 33.27 32.35
C GLU A 112 4.66 32.37 33.08
N GLN A 113 4.15 31.32 32.41
CA GLN A 113 3.15 30.43 32.99
C GLN A 113 3.75 29.46 34.02
N LEU A 114 4.99 28.99 33.81
CA LEU A 114 5.73 28.20 34.79
C LEU A 114 6.17 29.06 35.99
N GLU A 115 6.61 30.31 35.76
CA GLU A 115 6.89 31.28 36.84
C GLU A 115 5.64 31.62 37.66
N ALA A 116 4.46 31.62 37.02
CA ALA A 116 3.16 31.72 37.70
C ALA A 116 2.75 30.45 38.48
N GLY A 117 3.59 29.40 38.51
CA GLY A 117 3.37 28.17 39.27
C GLY A 117 2.35 27.19 38.67
N LYS A 118 2.06 27.29 37.37
CA LYS A 118 1.17 26.34 36.67
C LYS A 118 1.87 25.02 36.38
N SER A 119 1.12 23.92 36.34
CA SER A 119 1.68 22.63 35.95
C SER A 119 1.93 22.57 34.43
N LYS A 120 2.84 21.68 34.01
CA LYS A 120 3.17 21.45 32.59
C LYS A 120 1.93 21.17 31.73
N ASP A 121 0.98 20.43 32.27
CA ASP A 121 -0.26 20.09 31.57
C ASP A 121 -1.20 21.31 31.45
N ASP A 122 -1.30 22.17 32.49
CA ASP A 122 -2.05 23.44 32.42
C ASP A 122 -1.47 24.40 31.36
N VAL A 123 -0.14 24.44 31.22
CA VAL A 123 0.54 25.26 30.19
C VAL A 123 0.24 24.74 28.79
N LEU A 124 0.25 23.42 28.60
CA LEU A 124 -0.13 22.80 27.33
C LEU A 124 -1.61 23.02 27.01
N GLU A 125 -2.52 22.87 27.98
CA GLU A 125 -3.95 23.09 27.81
C GLU A 125 -4.25 24.56 27.45
N TYR A 126 -3.61 25.53 28.12
CA TYR A 126 -3.71 26.95 27.76
C TYR A 126 -3.29 27.24 26.32
N LEU A 127 -2.20 26.61 25.84
CA LEU A 127 -1.75 26.77 24.46
C LEU A 127 -2.70 26.07 23.47
N VAL A 128 -3.26 24.90 23.82
CA VAL A 128 -4.26 24.20 23.00
C VAL A 128 -5.58 24.97 22.93
N GLU A 129 -6.03 25.60 24.00
CA GLU A 129 -7.24 26.43 24.01
C GLU A 129 -7.10 27.61 23.03
N ARG A 130 -5.91 28.20 22.93
CA ARG A 130 -5.64 29.40 22.11
C ARG A 130 -5.20 29.12 20.68
N TYR A 131 -4.42 28.07 20.44
CA TYR A 131 -3.81 27.73 19.15
C TYR A 131 -4.30 26.39 18.54
N GLY A 132 -5.10 25.62 19.29
CA GLY A 132 -5.61 24.31 18.89
C GLY A 132 -4.60 23.17 19.02
N ASP A 133 -5.06 21.94 18.75
CA ASP A 133 -4.26 20.71 18.86
C ASP A 133 -2.99 20.70 17.98
N PHE A 134 -2.93 21.54 16.95
CA PHE A 134 -1.80 21.64 16.02
C PHE A 134 -0.54 22.28 16.62
N VAL A 135 -0.64 22.91 17.79
CA VAL A 135 0.52 23.45 18.50
C VAL A 135 1.34 22.34 19.18
N LEU A 136 0.72 21.20 19.52
CA LEU A 136 1.43 20.02 20.00
C LEU A 136 2.07 19.28 18.83
N TYR A 137 3.31 18.84 19.02
CA TYR A 137 4.01 18.02 18.03
C TYR A 137 3.42 16.61 17.91
N GLU A 138 2.90 16.09 19.02
CA GLU A 138 2.15 14.82 19.13
C GLU A 138 0.72 15.12 19.61
N PRO A 139 -0.30 15.16 18.71
CA PRO A 139 -1.66 15.44 19.11
C PRO A 139 -2.27 14.24 19.87
N PRO A 140 -3.02 14.47 20.96
CA PRO A 140 -3.58 13.39 21.77
C PRO A 140 -4.62 12.55 21.01
N PHE A 141 -4.76 11.29 21.38
CA PHE A 141 -5.81 10.41 20.84
C PHE A 141 -7.20 10.89 21.27
N LYS A 142 -7.97 11.42 20.30
CA LYS A 142 -9.36 11.86 20.48
C LYS A 142 -10.30 10.93 19.73
N THR A 143 -11.56 10.86 20.17
CA THR A 143 -12.61 10.06 19.50
C THR A 143 -12.82 10.47 18.05
N THR A 144 -12.60 11.74 17.73
CA THR A 144 -12.64 12.29 16.36
C THR A 144 -11.53 11.78 15.45
N THR A 145 -10.33 11.51 15.99
CA THR A 145 -9.19 11.00 15.20
C THR A 145 -9.17 9.47 15.09
N LEU A 146 -10.01 8.74 15.85
CA LEU A 146 -10.11 7.27 15.78
C LEU A 146 -10.34 6.73 14.36
N LEU A 147 -11.09 7.44 13.51
CA LEU A 147 -11.31 7.01 12.12
C LEU A 147 -10.03 7.07 11.28
N LEU A 148 -9.17 8.07 11.52
CA LEU A 148 -7.89 8.22 10.84
C LEU A 148 -6.90 7.12 11.25
N TRP A 149 -6.80 6.84 12.55
CA TRP A 149 -5.91 5.82 13.10
C TRP A 149 -6.42 4.38 12.86
N GLY A 150 -7.73 4.17 12.97
CA GLY A 150 -8.38 2.88 12.76
C GLY A 150 -8.57 2.52 11.28
N GLY A 151 -8.64 3.50 10.38
CA GLY A 151 -8.85 3.32 8.94
C GLY A 151 -7.89 2.32 8.29
N PRO A 152 -6.56 2.44 8.45
CA PRO A 152 -5.59 1.48 7.92
C PRO A 152 -5.82 0.05 8.42
N ALA A 153 -6.08 -0.14 9.72
CA ALA A 153 -6.34 -1.44 10.30
C ALA A 153 -7.67 -2.04 9.80
N ALA A 154 -8.73 -1.25 9.74
CA ALA A 154 -10.04 -1.65 9.22
C ALA A 154 -9.96 -2.04 7.74
N LEU A 155 -9.18 -1.32 6.93
CA LEU A 155 -8.97 -1.63 5.51
C LEU A 155 -8.18 -2.95 5.34
N LEU A 156 -7.15 -3.19 6.14
CA LEU A 156 -6.40 -4.46 6.12
C LEU A 156 -7.29 -5.65 6.53
N VAL A 157 -8.05 -5.53 7.63
CA VAL A 157 -8.95 -6.59 8.11
C VAL A 157 -10.08 -6.84 7.11
N GLY A 158 -10.72 -5.78 6.60
CA GLY A 158 -11.79 -5.86 5.60
C GLY A 158 -11.31 -6.46 4.28
N GLY A 159 -10.14 -6.03 3.79
CA GLY A 159 -9.52 -6.55 2.56
C GLY A 159 -9.10 -8.02 2.69
N ALA A 160 -8.46 -8.40 3.80
CA ALA A 160 -8.11 -9.78 4.08
C ALA A 160 -9.35 -10.69 4.24
N GLY A 161 -10.38 -10.22 4.95
CA GLY A 161 -11.65 -10.92 5.11
C GLY A 161 -12.39 -11.12 3.78
N TRP A 162 -12.46 -10.07 2.94
CA TRP A 162 -13.04 -10.14 1.60
C TRP A 162 -12.28 -11.10 0.68
N LEU A 163 -10.94 -11.07 0.71
CA LEU A 163 -10.10 -11.99 -0.06
C LEU A 163 -10.29 -13.44 0.40
N ALA A 164 -10.29 -13.68 1.72
CA ALA A 164 -10.52 -15.01 2.28
C ALA A 164 -11.92 -15.55 1.91
N PHE A 165 -12.95 -14.70 1.99
CA PHE A 165 -14.32 -15.04 1.55
C PHE A 165 -14.35 -15.39 0.05
N ARG A 166 -13.73 -14.57 -0.80
CA ARG A 166 -13.60 -14.84 -2.25
C ARG A 166 -12.89 -16.16 -2.54
N LEU A 167 -11.80 -16.47 -1.84
CA LEU A 167 -11.05 -17.71 -2.03
C LEU A 167 -11.84 -18.94 -1.57
N ARG A 168 -12.48 -18.88 -0.39
CA ARG A 168 -13.37 -19.96 0.12
C ARG A 168 -14.53 -20.23 -0.82
N ARG A 169 -15.18 -19.19 -1.35
CA ARG A 169 -16.28 -19.34 -2.33
C ARG A 169 -15.80 -20.05 -3.60
N ARG A 170 -14.64 -19.68 -4.15
CA ARG A 170 -14.06 -20.34 -5.34
C ARG A 170 -13.68 -21.80 -5.08
N GLN A 171 -13.23 -22.14 -3.88
CA GLN A 171 -12.98 -23.53 -3.48
C GLN A 171 -14.29 -24.34 -3.41
N ALA A 172 -15.38 -23.76 -2.88
CA ALA A 172 -16.69 -24.40 -2.87
C ALA A 172 -17.26 -24.62 -4.29
N GLU A 173 -17.15 -23.63 -5.17
CA GLU A 173 -17.55 -23.72 -6.58
C GLU A 173 -16.72 -24.81 -7.32
N ALA A 174 -15.40 -24.89 -7.08
CA ALA A 174 -14.56 -25.94 -7.64
C ALA A 174 -14.88 -27.34 -7.09
N ALA A 175 -15.22 -27.46 -5.80
CA ALA A 175 -15.67 -28.71 -5.19
C ALA A 175 -17.03 -29.17 -5.75
N GLN A 176 -17.93 -28.24 -6.08
CA GLN A 176 -19.17 -28.56 -6.79
C GLN A 176 -18.91 -29.05 -8.22
N GLN A 177 -17.97 -28.45 -8.95
CA GLN A 177 -17.56 -28.95 -10.27
C GLN A 177 -16.95 -30.35 -10.20
N ALA A 178 -16.22 -30.69 -9.13
CA ALA A 178 -15.72 -32.05 -8.89
C ALA A 178 -16.83 -33.04 -8.51
N ARG A 179 -17.96 -32.57 -7.94
CA ARG A 179 -19.14 -33.39 -7.62
C ARG A 179 -20.04 -33.71 -8.81
N LEU A 180 -19.94 -32.98 -9.93
CA LEU A 180 -20.53 -33.43 -11.20
C LEU A 180 -19.94 -34.81 -11.51
N THR A 181 -20.76 -35.76 -11.96
CA THR A 181 -20.27 -37.09 -12.34
C THR A 181 -19.27 -36.97 -13.49
N ASP A 182 -18.30 -37.88 -13.57
CA ASP A 182 -17.30 -37.85 -14.65
C ASP A 182 -17.97 -37.91 -16.04
N ALA A 183 -19.06 -38.67 -16.17
CA ALA A 183 -19.89 -38.74 -17.36
C ALA A 183 -20.53 -37.40 -17.76
N GLU A 184 -21.05 -36.61 -16.80
CA GLU A 184 -21.56 -35.26 -17.08
C GLU A 184 -20.45 -34.30 -17.50
N ARG A 185 -19.27 -34.40 -16.88
CA ARG A 185 -18.10 -33.59 -17.24
C ARG A 185 -17.60 -33.90 -18.64
N ASP A 186 -17.63 -35.17 -19.07
CA ASP A 186 -17.23 -35.57 -20.42
C ASP A 186 -18.29 -35.23 -21.48
N ARG A 187 -19.58 -35.37 -21.16
CA ARG A 187 -20.68 -34.86 -22.02
C ARG A 187 -20.55 -33.34 -22.25
N ALA A 188 -20.24 -32.56 -21.21
CA ALA A 188 -20.02 -31.12 -21.34
C ALA A 188 -18.79 -30.78 -22.20
N ARG A 189 -17.69 -31.55 -22.09
CA ARG A 189 -16.51 -31.40 -22.96
C ARG A 189 -16.83 -31.69 -24.43
N ALA A 190 -17.63 -32.72 -24.71
CA ALA A 190 -18.04 -33.06 -26.08
C ALA A 190 -18.85 -31.94 -26.74
N LEU A 191 -19.82 -31.35 -26.03
CA LEU A 191 -20.60 -30.21 -26.52
C LEU A 191 -19.72 -28.98 -26.80
N LEU A 192 -18.75 -28.67 -25.91
CA LEU A 192 -17.78 -27.59 -26.12
C LEU A 192 -16.82 -27.85 -27.30
N ALA A 193 -16.57 -29.12 -27.65
CA ALA A 193 -15.80 -29.51 -28.82
C ALA A 193 -16.60 -29.48 -30.14
N GLY A 194 -17.89 -29.14 -30.09
CA GLY A 194 -18.77 -29.09 -31.26
C GLY A 194 -19.30 -30.46 -31.71
N ALA A 195 -19.16 -31.50 -30.88
CA ALA A 195 -19.87 -32.75 -31.13
C ALA A 195 -21.37 -32.56 -30.86
N ALA A 196 -22.20 -32.94 -31.83
CA ALA A 196 -23.65 -33.03 -31.64
C ALA A 196 -23.97 -34.00 -30.50
N PRO A 197 -25.04 -33.78 -29.72
CA PRO A 197 -25.37 -34.62 -28.57
C PRO A 197 -25.62 -36.07 -29.01
N VAL A 198 -24.68 -36.96 -28.71
CA VAL A 198 -24.84 -38.40 -28.91
C VAL A 198 -25.82 -38.89 -27.85
N ALA A 199 -27.06 -39.12 -28.28
CA ALA A 199 -28.07 -39.81 -27.49
C ALA A 199 -27.69 -41.30 -27.37
N ALA A 200 -26.81 -41.60 -26.43
CA ALA A 200 -26.47 -42.95 -26.02
C ALA A 200 -26.61 -43.06 -24.49
N ASP A 201 -27.56 -43.90 -24.11
CA ASP A 201 -27.82 -44.48 -22.79
C ASP A 201 -27.96 -43.51 -21.60
N ALA A 202 -29.21 -43.38 -21.16
CA ALA A 202 -29.49 -43.24 -19.74
C ALA A 202 -29.10 -44.55 -19.05
N PRO A 203 -28.42 -44.53 -17.88
CA PRO A 203 -28.26 -45.74 -17.10
C PRO A 203 -29.65 -46.24 -16.72
N SER A 204 -29.91 -47.52 -16.97
CA SER A 204 -31.13 -48.19 -16.55
C SER A 204 -31.34 -47.94 -15.06
N ALA A 205 -32.43 -47.23 -14.72
CA ALA A 205 -32.95 -47.30 -13.37
C ALA A 205 -33.38 -48.74 -13.15
N GLU A 206 -32.69 -49.42 -12.23
CA GLU A 206 -33.08 -50.73 -11.68
C GLU A 206 -34.43 -50.55 -10.99
N GLU A 207 -35.52 -50.71 -11.73
CA GLU A 207 -36.88 -50.72 -11.17
C GLU A 207 -37.10 -52.09 -10.53
N PRO A 208 -37.25 -52.19 -9.20
CA PRO A 208 -37.47 -53.46 -8.52
C PRO A 208 -38.84 -54.00 -8.91
N ARG A 209 -38.86 -54.98 -9.81
CA ARG A 209 -40.06 -55.70 -10.23
C ARG A 209 -40.49 -56.68 -9.13
N SER A 210 -41.74 -56.51 -8.68
CA SER A 210 -42.59 -57.39 -7.83
C SER A 210 -42.06 -57.76 -6.45
#